data_AF-A0A316AMJ7-F1
#
_entry.id   AF-A0A316AMJ7-F1
#
_cell.length_a   1.000
_cell.length_b   1.000
_cell.length_c   1.000
_cell.angle_alpha   90.00
_cell.angle_beta   90.00
_cell.angle_gamma   90.00
#
_symmetry.space_group_name_H-M   'P 1'
#
loop_
_entity.id
_entity.type
_entity.pdbx_description
1 polymer ?
#
loop_
_entity_poly.entity_id
_entity_poly.type
_entity_poly.pdbx_seq_one_letter_code
_entity_poly.pdbx_strand_id
1 'polypeptide(L)'
;MLILNQSNVIMNKVSLCWTTYLLCFTLLTSCTAKSGEGQQGGQEQEVVEQPYDKYMVQYKGTEGPGLGKNIVFVASDHEYRSEETLPELAKILSKRYGFNCTVLFGLDEEGYILPGSSNLKGLSLLKNADLLFLFTRFAHFDSEELQYIDDYIHAGKPIVALRTATHAFDKITDPKWEHYNWNYKGEKKEWKDGFGEYILGETWVSHYGKNHAQSSRLIPEKGQEANPILTGVKDMWVQSGGYTAEPHGEVIARGEVLNGMSQDAAADPNKELLPVAWSREYTLEDGASGRVFTTTHGASEDILNPGFRRMLLNAALWAMEMEKDIKADNNIELVGPYQPTQFNFKGYKAKVKPADLAGWDSLIMPGEVFEKKVK
;
A
#
# COMPACT_ATOMS: atom_id res chain seq x y z
N MET A 1 24.48 -28.45 -50.82
CA MET A 1 24.05 -29.81 -51.24
C MET A 1 23.15 -30.33 -50.12
N LEU A 2 21.84 -30.50 -50.30
CA LEU A 2 21.17 -31.49 -51.17
C LEU A 2 21.46 -32.93 -50.69
N ILE A 3 20.48 -33.79 -50.35
CA ILE A 3 19.00 -33.64 -50.43
C ILE A 3 18.25 -34.72 -49.59
N LEU A 4 16.97 -34.49 -49.25
CA LEU A 4 15.94 -35.47 -48.78
C LEU A 4 16.19 -36.17 -47.41
N ASN A 5 15.17 -36.52 -46.60
CA ASN A 5 14.03 -37.38 -46.95
C ASN A 5 12.68 -37.10 -46.21
N GLN A 6 11.64 -37.75 -46.73
CA GLN A 6 10.20 -37.81 -46.39
C GLN A 6 9.83 -37.72 -44.88
N SER A 7 8.76 -37.05 -44.43
CA SER A 7 7.34 -37.02 -44.86
C SER A 7 6.51 -38.25 -44.48
N ASN A 8 5.49 -38.08 -43.63
CA ASN A 8 4.22 -38.82 -43.73
C ASN A 8 3.08 -38.15 -42.93
N VAL A 9 1.83 -38.38 -43.35
CA VAL A 9 0.60 -37.81 -42.78
C VAL A 9 -0.44 -38.93 -42.64
N ILE A 10 -1.15 -39.00 -41.51
CA ILE A 10 -2.35 -39.85 -41.37
C ILE A 10 -3.48 -39.06 -40.70
N MET A 11 -4.65 -39.08 -41.34
CA MET A 11 -5.95 -38.60 -40.84
C MET A 11 -6.84 -39.78 -40.42
N ASN A 12 -8.02 -39.48 -39.84
CA ASN A 12 -9.18 -40.36 -39.60
C ASN A 12 -9.13 -41.19 -38.29
N LYS A 13 -10.27 -41.51 -37.63
CA LYS A 13 -11.68 -41.10 -37.85
C LYS A 13 -12.55 -41.17 -36.58
N VAL A 14 -13.62 -40.39 -36.62
CA VAL A 14 -14.83 -40.42 -35.77
C VAL A 14 -15.59 -41.76 -35.87
N SER A 15 -16.15 -42.29 -34.75
CA SER A 15 -17.58 -42.70 -34.67
C SER A 15 -18.09 -43.10 -33.26
N LEU A 16 -19.43 -43.04 -33.14
CA LEU A 16 -20.45 -43.50 -32.17
C LEU A 16 -20.18 -44.85 -31.43
N CYS A 17 -20.93 -45.29 -30.37
CA CYS A 17 -22.16 -44.85 -29.67
C CYS A 17 -22.09 -45.34 -28.18
N TRP A 18 -23.01 -45.08 -27.22
CA TRP A 18 -24.44 -45.48 -27.16
C TRP A 18 -25.24 -44.67 -26.11
N THR A 19 -26.57 -44.67 -26.25
CA THR A 19 -27.58 -43.98 -25.41
C THR A 19 -28.00 -44.70 -24.12
N THR A 20 -28.51 -43.95 -23.13
CA THR A 20 -29.81 -44.27 -22.50
C THR A 20 -30.54 -43.00 -22.01
N TYR A 21 -31.88 -43.08 -21.91
CA TYR A 21 -32.81 -42.04 -21.42
C TYR A 21 -32.70 -41.82 -19.89
N LEU A 22 -33.31 -40.83 -19.21
CA LEU A 22 -34.72 -40.38 -19.14
C LEU A 22 -34.75 -39.04 -18.31
N LEU A 23 -35.76 -38.16 -18.18
CA LEU A 23 -37.21 -38.07 -18.47
C LEU A 23 -37.57 -36.58 -18.74
N CYS A 24 -38.70 -36.26 -19.38
CA CYS A 24 -39.20 -34.89 -19.55
C CYS A 24 -40.15 -34.44 -18.44
N PHE A 25 -40.20 -33.14 -18.12
CA PHE A 25 -41.46 -32.49 -17.74
C PHE A 25 -41.49 -31.03 -18.20
N THR A 26 -42.56 -30.64 -18.90
CA THR A 26 -42.83 -29.26 -19.33
C THR A 26 -44.10 -28.76 -18.65
N LEU A 27 -44.09 -27.51 -18.19
CA LEU A 27 -45.29 -26.80 -17.76
C LEU A 27 -45.32 -25.43 -18.44
N LEU A 28 -46.16 -25.31 -19.46
CA LEU A 28 -46.54 -24.04 -20.07
C LEU A 28 -47.76 -23.49 -19.33
N THR A 29 -47.65 -22.29 -18.77
CA THR A 29 -48.80 -21.49 -18.34
C THR A 29 -48.69 -20.09 -18.94
N SER A 30 -49.46 -19.87 -20.01
CA SER A 30 -49.58 -18.56 -20.66
C SER A 30 -50.59 -17.68 -19.92
N CYS A 31 -50.17 -16.51 -19.45
CA CYS A 31 -51.07 -15.46 -18.96
C CYS A 31 -50.98 -14.20 -19.83
N THR A 32 -52.14 -13.59 -20.07
CA THR A 32 -52.35 -12.49 -21.01
C THR A 32 -51.64 -11.20 -20.61
N ALA A 33 -51.07 -10.50 -21.58
CA ALA A 33 -50.63 -9.12 -21.41
C ALA A 33 -51.83 -8.18 -21.14
N LYS A 34 -51.64 -7.23 -20.23
CA LYS A 34 -52.46 -6.02 -20.10
C LYS A 34 -51.51 -4.84 -19.93
N SER A 35 -51.69 -3.80 -20.74
CA SER A 35 -51.00 -2.53 -20.60
C SER A 35 -51.48 -1.80 -19.33
N GLY A 36 -50.53 -1.39 -18.49
CA GLY A 36 -50.74 -0.54 -17.32
C GLY A 36 -49.58 0.46 -17.23
N GLU A 37 -49.86 1.64 -16.69
CA GLU A 37 -48.95 2.78 -16.72
C GLU A 37 -47.83 2.68 -15.67
N GLY A 38 -46.72 3.38 -15.91
CA GLY A 38 -45.46 3.12 -15.22
C GLY A 38 -45.27 3.82 -13.86
N GLN A 39 -44.40 3.24 -13.04
CA GLN A 39 -43.72 3.91 -11.93
C GLN A 39 -42.22 3.58 -11.99
N GLN A 40 -41.37 4.62 -11.91
CA GLN A 40 -39.93 4.45 -11.72
C GLN A 40 -39.65 4.13 -10.25
N GLY A 41 -39.66 2.84 -9.90
CA GLY A 41 -39.04 2.36 -8.67
C GLY A 41 -37.53 2.25 -8.87
N GLY A 42 -36.76 3.16 -8.29
CA GLY A 42 -35.31 2.99 -8.19
C GLY A 42 -35.01 1.81 -7.27
N GLN A 43 -34.25 0.82 -7.75
CA GLN A 43 -33.73 -0.23 -6.87
C GLN A 43 -32.54 0.34 -6.10
N GLU A 44 -32.76 0.65 -4.82
CA GLU A 44 -31.65 0.69 -3.87
C GLU A 44 -30.96 -0.69 -3.89
N GLN A 45 -29.66 -0.71 -4.17
CA GLN A 45 -28.89 -1.95 -4.04
C GLN A 45 -28.67 -2.19 -2.55
N GLU A 46 -29.24 -3.27 -2.02
CA GLU A 46 -28.87 -3.76 -0.69
C GLU A 46 -27.36 -4.02 -0.68
N VAL A 47 -26.62 -3.18 0.05
CA VAL A 47 -25.19 -3.40 0.30
C VAL A 47 -25.10 -4.59 1.25
N VAL A 48 -24.80 -5.76 0.68
CA VAL A 48 -24.55 -6.98 1.45
C VAL A 48 -23.24 -6.79 2.23
N GLU A 49 -23.36 -6.31 3.48
CA GLU A 49 -22.27 -6.12 4.43
C GLU A 49 -21.41 -7.40 4.46
N GLN A 50 -20.22 -7.33 3.86
CA GLN A 50 -19.26 -8.40 3.93
C GLN A 50 -18.69 -8.44 5.35
N PRO A 51 -18.34 -9.62 5.90
CA PRO A 51 -17.79 -9.71 7.26
C PRO A 51 -16.47 -8.95 7.44
N TYR A 52 -15.86 -8.50 6.34
CA TYR A 52 -14.64 -7.70 6.28
C TYR A 52 -14.85 -6.19 6.44
N ASP A 53 -16.02 -5.64 6.08
CA ASP A 53 -16.29 -4.19 6.00
C ASP A 53 -16.19 -3.47 7.35
N LYS A 54 -16.11 -4.25 8.44
CA LYS A 54 -15.96 -3.83 9.83
C LYS A 54 -14.52 -3.45 10.19
N TYR A 55 -13.52 -3.93 9.44
CA TYR A 55 -12.10 -3.72 9.74
C TYR A 55 -11.24 -3.30 8.55
N MET A 56 -11.81 -3.20 7.35
CA MET A 56 -11.10 -2.72 6.16
C MET A 56 -12.01 -1.96 5.20
N VAL A 57 -11.41 -1.21 4.27
CA VAL A 57 -12.12 -0.60 3.14
C VAL A 57 -11.58 -1.15 1.82
N GLN A 58 -12.47 -1.40 0.85
CA GLN A 58 -12.11 -1.85 -0.49
C GLN A 58 -12.48 -0.82 -1.56
N TYR A 59 -11.51 -0.53 -2.43
CA TYR A 59 -11.73 0.22 -3.67
C TYR A 59 -11.50 -0.74 -4.85
N LYS A 60 -12.54 -0.94 -5.65
CA LYS A 60 -12.50 -1.87 -6.79
C LYS A 60 -12.10 -1.14 -8.07
N GLY A 61 -11.02 -1.61 -8.69
CA GLY A 61 -10.58 -1.13 -9.99
C GLY A 61 -11.47 -1.65 -11.12
N THR A 62 -11.68 -0.81 -12.13
CA THR A 62 -12.57 -1.11 -13.26
C THR A 62 -11.90 -1.01 -14.63
N GLU A 63 -10.86 -0.18 -14.77
CA GLU A 63 -10.11 0.03 -16.00
C GLU A 63 -8.70 0.55 -15.66
N GLY A 64 -7.72 0.29 -16.53
CA GLY A 64 -6.32 0.72 -16.35
C GLY A 64 -5.30 -0.43 -16.32
N PRO A 65 -3.99 -0.13 -16.26
CA PRO A 65 -2.93 -1.14 -16.34
C PRO A 65 -2.89 -2.12 -15.15
N GLY A 66 -3.43 -1.72 -13.99
CA GLY A 66 -3.54 -2.53 -12.79
C GLY A 66 -4.76 -3.45 -12.73
N LEU A 67 -5.58 -3.51 -13.79
CA LEU A 67 -6.82 -4.28 -13.78
C LEU A 67 -6.61 -5.76 -13.46
N GLY A 68 -7.22 -6.22 -12.37
CA GLY A 68 -7.11 -7.60 -11.88
C GLY A 68 -5.97 -7.85 -10.90
N LYS A 69 -5.07 -6.89 -10.68
CA LYS A 69 -4.04 -6.93 -9.64
C LYS A 69 -4.58 -6.39 -8.31
N ASN A 70 -4.08 -6.92 -7.20
CA ASN A 70 -4.56 -6.61 -5.85
C ASN A 70 -3.46 -5.95 -5.01
N ILE A 71 -3.71 -4.78 -4.45
CA ILE A 71 -2.80 -4.08 -3.52
C ILE A 71 -3.41 -4.10 -2.12
N VAL A 72 -2.65 -4.57 -1.13
CA VAL A 72 -3.04 -4.52 0.29
C VAL A 72 -2.23 -3.43 0.98
N PHE A 73 -2.93 -2.52 1.64
CA PHE A 73 -2.36 -1.40 2.39
C PHE A 73 -2.53 -1.69 3.89
N VAL A 74 -1.49 -1.46 4.69
CA VAL A 74 -1.48 -1.74 6.13
C VAL A 74 -1.16 -0.46 6.90
N ALA A 75 -2.20 0.16 7.48
CA ALA A 75 -2.15 1.44 8.18
C ALA A 75 -2.21 1.25 9.70
N SER A 76 -1.08 1.42 10.38
CA SER A 76 -1.01 1.43 11.85
C SER A 76 0.23 2.21 12.36
N ASP A 77 0.26 3.51 12.11
CA ASP A 77 1.17 4.45 12.76
C ASP A 77 0.41 5.42 13.71
N HIS A 78 1.11 5.93 14.71
CA HIS A 78 0.61 6.77 15.80
C HIS A 78 0.68 8.29 15.52
N GLU A 79 1.53 8.74 14.58
CA GLU A 79 1.96 10.15 14.49
C GLU A 79 1.67 10.77 13.12
N TYR A 80 2.09 10.11 12.05
CA TYR A 80 2.17 10.56 10.66
C TYR A 80 0.92 10.23 9.81
N ARG A 81 -0.16 9.74 10.43
CA ARG A 81 -1.49 9.54 9.81
C ARG A 81 -1.51 8.53 8.65
N SER A 82 -1.01 7.34 8.90
CA SER A 82 -1.12 6.18 7.99
C SER A 82 -2.54 5.94 7.45
N GLU A 83 -3.53 6.14 8.31
CA GLU A 83 -4.97 6.02 8.11
C GLU A 83 -5.58 7.16 7.28
N GLU A 84 -4.83 8.23 7.01
CA GLU A 84 -5.18 9.24 6.01
C GLU A 84 -4.35 9.05 4.73
N THR A 85 -3.04 8.78 4.81
CA THR A 85 -2.19 8.60 3.62
C THR A 85 -2.60 7.40 2.77
N LEU A 86 -2.74 6.21 3.39
CA LEU A 86 -2.93 4.98 2.62
C LEU A 86 -4.29 4.89 1.93
N PRO A 87 -5.44 5.30 2.52
CA PRO A 87 -6.71 5.34 1.82
C PRO A 87 -6.73 6.25 0.59
N GLU A 88 -6.05 7.39 0.61
CA GLU A 88 -6.00 8.28 -0.56
C GLU A 88 -5.15 7.67 -1.68
N LEU A 89 -3.96 7.13 -1.36
CA LEU A 89 -3.13 6.40 -2.33
C LEU A 89 -3.87 5.18 -2.91
N ALA A 90 -4.63 4.47 -2.08
CA ALA A 90 -5.49 3.36 -2.49
C ALA A 90 -6.63 3.80 -3.42
N LYS A 91 -7.31 4.93 -3.12
CA LYS A 91 -8.31 5.50 -4.03
C LYS A 91 -7.70 5.91 -5.37
N ILE A 92 -6.53 6.55 -5.39
CA ILE A 92 -5.85 6.97 -6.62
C ILE A 92 -5.44 5.74 -7.46
N LEU A 93 -4.76 4.77 -6.86
CA LEU A 93 -4.32 3.55 -7.55
C LEU A 93 -5.52 2.75 -8.10
N SER A 94 -6.62 2.65 -7.35
CA SER A 94 -7.82 1.98 -7.83
C SER A 94 -8.54 2.76 -8.94
N LYS A 95 -8.79 4.07 -8.74
CA LYS A 95 -9.62 4.90 -9.63
C LYS A 95 -8.91 5.36 -10.90
N ARG A 96 -7.58 5.55 -10.86
CA ARG A 96 -6.79 6.08 -11.99
C ARG A 96 -5.99 4.99 -12.72
N TYR A 97 -5.67 3.88 -12.05
CA TYR A 97 -4.82 2.81 -12.61
C TYR A 97 -5.48 1.42 -12.62
N GLY A 98 -6.64 1.23 -11.98
CA GLY A 98 -7.43 0.00 -12.12
C GLY A 98 -7.12 -1.13 -11.12
N PHE A 99 -6.32 -0.86 -10.10
CA PHE A 99 -6.02 -1.86 -9.06
C PHE A 99 -7.23 -2.15 -8.15
N ASN A 100 -7.34 -3.38 -7.67
CA ASN A 100 -8.17 -3.68 -6.50
C ASN A 100 -7.35 -3.31 -5.25
N CYS A 101 -7.76 -2.27 -4.53
CA CYS A 101 -7.04 -1.79 -3.35
C CYS A 101 -7.83 -2.11 -2.08
N THR A 102 -7.23 -2.79 -1.11
CA THR A 102 -7.81 -3.01 0.22
C THR A 102 -6.94 -2.33 1.28
N VAL A 103 -7.52 -1.52 2.16
CA VAL A 103 -6.80 -0.90 3.28
C VAL A 103 -7.25 -1.50 4.60
N LEU A 104 -6.29 -2.09 5.31
CA LEU A 104 -6.42 -2.66 6.65
C LEU A 104 -5.95 -1.62 7.68
N PHE A 105 -6.66 -1.52 8.79
CA PHE A 105 -6.40 -0.52 9.84
C PHE A 105 -6.15 -1.19 11.20
N GLY A 106 -5.36 -0.52 12.05
CA GLY A 106 -5.44 -0.74 13.49
C GLY A 106 -6.74 -0.17 14.07
N LEU A 107 -7.41 -0.91 14.96
CA LEU A 107 -8.72 -0.55 15.52
C LEU A 107 -8.75 -0.48 17.05
N ASP A 108 -9.75 0.19 17.62
CA ASP A 108 -10.14 0.04 19.02
C ASP A 108 -11.05 -1.20 19.26
N GLU A 109 -11.60 -1.35 20.47
CA GLU A 109 -12.47 -2.49 20.83
C GLU A 109 -13.88 -2.34 20.22
N GLU A 110 -14.30 -1.11 19.92
CA GLU A 110 -15.58 -0.75 19.29
C GLU A 110 -15.57 -0.79 17.74
N GLY A 111 -14.40 -1.01 17.14
CA GLY A 111 -14.20 -1.14 15.69
C GLY A 111 -14.09 0.20 14.95
N TYR A 112 -13.65 1.26 15.63
CA TYR A 112 -13.20 2.49 14.98
C TYR A 112 -11.69 2.42 14.71
N ILE A 113 -11.23 3.19 13.73
CA ILE A 113 -9.83 3.34 13.37
C ILE A 113 -9.06 4.01 14.52
N LEU A 114 -8.06 3.31 15.05
CA LEU A 114 -7.20 3.76 16.15
C LEU A 114 -5.74 3.78 15.68
N PRO A 115 -5.15 4.97 15.40
CA PRO A 115 -3.80 5.08 14.85
C PRO A 115 -2.75 4.43 15.75
N GLY A 116 -1.95 3.51 15.17
CA GLY A 116 -0.93 2.74 15.90
C GLY A 116 -1.44 1.50 16.64
N SER A 117 -2.74 1.22 16.60
CA SER A 117 -3.28 0.00 17.24
C SER A 117 -2.75 -1.27 16.56
N SER A 118 -2.29 -2.22 17.38
CA SER A 118 -1.89 -3.55 16.92
C SER A 118 -3.06 -4.52 16.77
N ASN A 119 -4.29 -4.11 17.17
CA ASN A 119 -5.51 -4.82 16.82
C ASN A 119 -5.85 -4.57 15.35
N LEU A 120 -5.16 -5.29 14.46
CA LEU A 120 -5.38 -5.32 13.02
C LEU A 120 -5.81 -6.75 12.63
N LYS A 121 -6.66 -6.85 11.60
CA LYS A 121 -7.17 -8.11 11.06
C LYS A 121 -7.17 -8.08 9.54
N GLY A 122 -7.02 -9.25 8.92
CA GLY A 122 -7.19 -9.43 7.47
C GLY A 122 -5.90 -9.53 6.65
N LEU A 123 -4.72 -9.69 7.28
CA LEU A 123 -3.47 -9.91 6.53
C LEU A 123 -3.50 -11.21 5.71
N SER A 124 -4.44 -12.14 5.99
CA SER A 124 -4.71 -13.31 5.14
C SER A 124 -4.98 -12.98 3.66
N LEU A 125 -5.37 -11.75 3.34
CA LEU A 125 -5.48 -11.24 1.97
C LEU A 125 -4.13 -11.14 1.21
N LEU A 126 -3.01 -11.04 1.93
CA LEU A 126 -1.65 -10.98 1.35
C LEU A 126 -1.33 -12.20 0.48
N LYS A 127 -1.97 -13.35 0.74
CA LYS A 127 -1.91 -14.55 -0.11
C LYS A 127 -2.25 -14.23 -1.58
N ASN A 128 -3.22 -13.35 -1.80
CA ASN A 128 -3.71 -12.94 -3.12
C ASN A 128 -3.24 -11.54 -3.57
N ALA A 129 -2.41 -10.86 -2.77
CA ALA A 129 -1.87 -9.54 -3.11
C ALA A 129 -0.71 -9.63 -4.11
N ASP A 130 -0.64 -8.66 -5.03
CA ASP A 130 0.47 -8.37 -5.93
C ASP A 130 1.47 -7.36 -5.32
N LEU A 131 1.00 -6.53 -4.38
CA LEU A 131 1.81 -5.51 -3.68
C LEU A 131 1.31 -5.29 -2.25
N LEU A 132 2.25 -5.13 -1.32
CA LEU A 132 2.05 -4.66 0.05
C LEU A 132 2.49 -3.20 0.15
N PHE A 133 1.59 -2.34 0.60
CA PHE A 133 1.87 -0.94 0.93
C PHE A 133 1.88 -0.79 2.46
N LEU A 134 3.08 -0.67 3.06
CA LEU A 134 3.28 -0.76 4.50
C LEU A 134 3.53 0.62 5.13
N PHE A 135 2.68 1.02 6.07
CA PHE A 135 2.86 2.22 6.90
C PHE A 135 2.40 1.91 8.32
N THR A 136 3.28 1.26 9.07
CA THR A 136 3.04 0.71 10.41
C THR A 136 4.17 1.13 11.35
N ARG A 137 3.94 1.26 12.66
CA ARG A 137 4.95 1.64 13.68
C ARG A 137 4.84 0.77 14.92
N PHE A 138 5.91 0.06 15.27
CA PHE A 138 6.03 -0.71 16.51
C PHE A 138 4.79 -1.60 16.80
N ALA A 139 4.28 -2.29 15.79
CA ALA A 139 3.12 -3.16 15.91
C ALA A 139 3.48 -4.48 16.61
N HIS A 140 2.53 -4.95 17.42
CA HIS A 140 2.63 -6.12 18.30
C HIS A 140 1.70 -7.22 17.75
N PHE A 141 1.86 -7.60 16.48
CA PHE A 141 0.95 -8.53 15.81
C PHE A 141 1.05 -9.95 16.38
N ASP A 142 -0.09 -10.64 16.45
CA ASP A 142 -0.19 -12.04 16.87
C ASP A 142 0.56 -12.99 15.92
N SER A 143 0.95 -14.17 16.41
CA SER A 143 1.67 -15.18 15.62
C SER A 143 0.95 -15.69 14.36
N GLU A 144 -0.37 -15.47 14.21
CA GLU A 144 -1.12 -15.72 12.97
C GLU A 144 -0.95 -14.57 11.95
N GLU A 145 -1.13 -13.33 12.39
CA GLU A 145 -0.99 -12.14 11.54
C GLU A 145 0.47 -12.00 11.04
N LEU A 146 1.45 -12.37 11.88
CA LEU A 146 2.85 -12.50 11.48
C LEU A 146 3.11 -13.61 10.46
N GLN A 147 2.38 -14.75 10.51
CA GLN A 147 2.50 -15.78 9.47
C GLN A 147 2.07 -15.26 8.10
N TYR A 148 1.09 -14.35 8.02
CA TYR A 148 0.66 -13.79 6.73
C TYR A 148 1.67 -12.79 6.14
N ILE A 149 2.45 -12.10 6.99
CA ILE A 149 3.61 -11.30 6.56
C ILE A 149 4.74 -12.21 6.08
N ASP A 150 5.02 -13.29 6.83
CA ASP A 150 6.05 -14.29 6.54
C ASP A 150 5.78 -15.04 5.22
N ASP A 151 4.54 -15.51 5.01
CA ASP A 151 4.03 -16.11 3.77
C ASP A 151 4.22 -15.17 2.56
N TYR A 152 4.05 -13.86 2.76
CA TYR A 152 4.15 -12.85 1.70
C TYR A 152 5.60 -12.60 1.28
N ILE A 153 6.52 -12.55 2.25
CA ILE A 153 7.94 -12.30 2.04
C ILE A 153 8.62 -13.53 1.42
N HIS A 154 8.33 -14.74 1.90
CA HIS A 154 8.83 -15.98 1.28
C HIS A 154 8.22 -16.26 -0.12
N ALA A 155 7.12 -15.58 -0.49
CA ALA A 155 6.61 -15.60 -1.86
C ALA A 155 7.33 -14.61 -2.81
N GLY A 156 8.39 -13.91 -2.36
CA GLY A 156 9.17 -12.98 -3.18
C GLY A 156 8.40 -11.72 -3.59
N LYS A 157 7.31 -11.40 -2.90
CA LYS A 157 6.39 -10.35 -3.33
C LYS A 157 6.88 -8.95 -2.96
N PRO A 158 6.56 -7.91 -3.76
CA PRO A 158 7.14 -6.59 -3.59
C PRO A 158 6.52 -5.78 -2.45
N ILE A 159 7.24 -4.77 -1.96
CA ILE A 159 6.78 -3.88 -0.87
C ILE A 159 7.03 -2.40 -1.24
N VAL A 160 6.05 -1.55 -0.97
CA VAL A 160 6.26 -0.09 -0.85
C VAL A 160 6.12 0.29 0.62
N ALA A 161 7.18 0.84 1.21
CA ALA A 161 7.26 1.15 2.63
C ALA A 161 7.39 2.65 2.87
N LEU A 162 6.54 3.20 3.76
CA LEU A 162 6.57 4.61 4.18
C LEU A 162 6.96 4.76 5.65
N ARG A 163 7.64 5.88 5.96
CA ARG A 163 7.87 6.37 7.34
C ARG A 163 8.36 5.30 8.29
N THR A 164 7.46 4.86 9.16
CA THR A 164 7.77 4.07 10.34
C THR A 164 7.89 2.59 10.02
N ALA A 165 7.65 2.18 8.77
CA ALA A 165 7.80 0.80 8.31
C ALA A 165 9.22 0.25 8.52
N THR A 166 10.26 1.10 8.54
CA THR A 166 11.63 0.71 8.94
C THR A 166 11.70 0.15 10.37
N HIS A 167 10.69 0.44 11.18
CA HIS A 167 10.46 -0.11 12.51
C HIS A 167 9.00 -0.56 12.69
N ALA A 168 8.50 -1.31 11.69
CA ALA A 168 7.12 -1.78 11.64
C ALA A 168 6.70 -2.61 12.87
N PHE A 169 7.59 -3.45 13.43
CA PHE A 169 7.24 -4.43 14.46
C PHE A 169 8.12 -4.32 15.72
N ASP A 170 7.53 -4.50 16.90
CA ASP A 170 8.21 -4.38 18.21
C ASP A 170 7.62 -5.33 19.28
N LYS A 171 8.43 -5.70 20.27
CA LYS A 171 8.11 -6.58 21.41
C LYS A 171 7.54 -7.98 21.04
N ILE A 172 7.83 -8.49 19.85
CA ILE A 172 7.51 -9.89 19.49
C ILE A 172 8.39 -10.81 20.35
N THR A 173 7.76 -11.66 21.17
CA THR A 173 8.43 -12.57 22.12
C THR A 173 8.38 -14.05 21.74
N ASP A 174 7.63 -14.40 20.69
CA ASP A 174 7.62 -15.75 20.11
C ASP A 174 9.00 -16.02 19.44
N PRO A 175 9.79 -17.02 19.87
CA PRO A 175 11.10 -17.30 19.28
C PRO A 175 11.05 -17.67 17.80
N LYS A 176 9.87 -18.08 17.28
CA LYS A 176 9.68 -18.24 15.83
C LYS A 176 9.80 -16.90 15.11
N TRP A 177 9.31 -15.81 15.73
CA TRP A 177 9.03 -14.53 15.08
C TRP A 177 9.86 -13.34 15.58
N GLU A 178 10.61 -13.48 16.68
CA GLU A 178 11.42 -12.42 17.30
C GLU A 178 12.34 -11.65 16.32
N HIS A 179 12.72 -12.28 15.21
CA HIS A 179 13.55 -11.71 14.15
C HIS A 179 12.87 -10.59 13.33
N TYR A 180 11.54 -10.47 13.40
CA TYR A 180 10.81 -9.34 12.81
C TYR A 180 10.93 -8.04 13.62
N ASN A 181 11.31 -8.09 14.91
CA ASN A 181 11.50 -6.89 15.75
C ASN A 181 12.54 -5.95 15.12
N TRP A 182 12.23 -4.66 15.06
CA TRP A 182 13.09 -3.59 14.48
C TRP A 182 14.51 -3.48 15.08
N ASN A 183 14.81 -4.13 16.19
CA ASN A 183 16.09 -4.04 16.89
C ASN A 183 16.73 -5.41 17.16
N TYR A 184 16.41 -6.40 16.32
CA TYR A 184 16.75 -7.81 16.55
C TYR A 184 18.25 -8.09 16.70
N LYS A 185 18.60 -8.80 17.78
CA LYS A 185 19.99 -9.11 18.17
C LYS A 185 20.21 -10.58 18.54
N GLY A 186 19.25 -11.45 18.21
CA GLY A 186 19.27 -12.89 18.52
C GLY A 186 20.13 -13.70 17.55
N GLU A 187 19.76 -14.95 17.29
CA GLU A 187 20.63 -15.92 16.61
C GLU A 187 20.64 -15.81 15.08
N LYS A 188 19.52 -15.46 14.43
CA LYS A 188 19.47 -15.22 12.97
C LYS A 188 20.29 -13.99 12.59
N LYS A 189 21.54 -14.17 12.13
CA LYS A 189 22.47 -13.04 11.90
C LYS A 189 22.17 -12.19 10.66
N GLU A 190 21.58 -12.78 9.63
CA GLU A 190 21.10 -12.03 8.46
C GLU A 190 20.00 -11.01 8.86
N TRP A 191 19.16 -11.38 9.83
CA TRP A 191 18.08 -10.53 10.38
C TRP A 191 18.56 -9.57 11.48
N LYS A 192 19.86 -9.30 11.61
CA LYS A 192 20.41 -8.29 12.53
C LYS A 192 19.69 -6.95 12.33
N ASP A 193 19.25 -6.34 13.41
CA ASP A 193 18.47 -5.09 13.45
C ASP A 193 17.15 -5.14 12.62
N GLY A 194 16.65 -6.36 12.37
CA GLY A 194 15.24 -6.65 12.16
C GLY A 194 14.74 -6.62 10.73
N PHE A 195 13.41 -6.68 10.60
CA PHE A 195 12.69 -6.57 9.32
C PHE A 195 13.05 -5.33 8.51
N GLY A 196 13.26 -4.18 9.19
CA GLY A 196 13.66 -2.92 8.54
C GLY A 196 14.99 -3.04 7.82
N GLU A 197 16.05 -3.43 8.54
CA GLU A 197 17.37 -3.68 7.96
C GLU A 197 17.28 -4.73 6.84
N TYR A 198 16.78 -5.92 7.17
CA TYR A 198 16.93 -7.10 6.31
C TYR A 198 16.07 -7.04 5.04
N ILE A 199 14.83 -6.56 5.13
CA ILE A 199 13.89 -6.51 3.99
C ILE A 199 13.83 -5.10 3.39
N LEU A 200 13.72 -4.04 4.20
CA LEU A 200 13.54 -2.67 3.69
C LEU A 200 14.86 -1.93 3.39
N GLY A 201 15.98 -2.37 3.97
CA GLY A 201 17.32 -1.84 3.75
C GLY A 201 17.81 -0.85 4.81
N GLU A 202 17.00 -0.51 5.80
CA GLU A 202 17.37 0.36 6.94
C GLU A 202 16.33 0.19 8.04
N THR A 203 16.76 0.34 9.29
CA THR A 203 15.93 0.22 10.49
C THR A 203 15.55 1.61 11.06
N TRP A 204 15.42 1.73 12.38
CA TRP A 204 15.26 3.00 13.10
C TRP A 204 16.56 3.42 13.79
N VAL A 205 17.23 4.42 13.22
CA VAL A 205 18.43 5.04 13.82
C VAL A 205 18.03 6.25 14.68
N SER A 206 17.49 7.32 14.06
CA SER A 206 17.11 8.56 14.76
C SER A 206 16.34 9.54 13.84
N HIS A 207 15.71 10.57 14.41
CA HIS A 207 15.20 11.70 13.63
C HIS A 207 16.34 12.60 13.14
N TYR A 208 16.25 13.06 11.88
CA TYR A 208 17.21 14.00 11.31
C TYR A 208 16.53 15.36 11.04
N GLY A 209 16.92 16.35 11.83
CA GLY A 209 16.22 17.63 11.95
C GLY A 209 15.23 17.63 13.12
N LYS A 210 14.45 18.71 13.24
CA LYS A 210 13.49 18.92 14.32
C LYS A 210 12.06 18.75 13.82
N ASN A 211 11.43 17.61 14.15
CA ASN A 211 10.01 17.36 13.87
C ASN A 211 9.13 18.55 14.30
N HIS A 212 8.07 18.82 13.53
CA HIS A 212 7.10 19.90 13.79
C HIS A 212 7.69 21.33 13.74
N ALA A 213 8.90 21.50 13.15
CA ALA A 213 9.56 22.80 12.99
C ALA A 213 10.48 22.89 11.76
N GLN A 214 11.07 21.78 11.32
CA GLN A 214 11.83 21.64 10.07
C GLN A 214 11.12 20.64 9.14
N SER A 215 10.96 21.04 7.88
CA SER A 215 10.42 20.21 6.79
C SER A 215 11.56 19.71 5.88
N SER A 216 11.25 18.96 4.82
CA SER A 216 12.27 18.38 3.93
C SER A 216 12.01 18.69 2.46
N ARG A 217 13.06 19.06 1.70
CA ARG A 217 13.06 19.07 0.23
C ARG A 217 13.74 17.78 -0.25
N LEU A 218 13.09 17.05 -1.16
CA LEU A 218 13.63 15.80 -1.70
C LEU A 218 14.32 16.08 -3.03
N ILE A 219 15.63 15.90 -3.04
CA ILE A 219 16.50 16.10 -4.19
C ILE A 219 16.79 14.71 -4.79
N PRO A 220 16.45 14.47 -6.08
CA PRO A 220 16.86 13.25 -6.77
C PRO A 220 18.36 12.97 -6.64
N GLU A 221 18.72 11.72 -6.39
CA GLU A 221 20.14 11.34 -6.29
C GLU A 221 20.82 11.43 -7.65
N LYS A 222 22.07 11.90 -7.67
CA LYS A 222 22.83 12.09 -8.90
C LYS A 222 23.07 10.74 -9.60
N GLY A 223 22.66 10.64 -10.86
CA GLY A 223 22.66 9.39 -11.64
C GLY A 223 21.30 8.69 -11.72
N GLN A 224 20.31 9.10 -10.91
CA GLN A 224 18.95 8.57 -10.93
C GLN A 224 18.02 9.34 -11.88
N GLU A 225 18.53 10.25 -12.72
CA GLU A 225 17.71 11.10 -13.59
C GLU A 225 16.92 10.32 -14.65
N ALA A 226 17.31 9.06 -14.90
CA ALA A 226 16.61 8.11 -15.78
C ALA A 226 15.82 7.02 -15.01
N ASN A 227 15.76 7.07 -13.68
CA ASN A 227 15.08 6.05 -12.88
C ASN A 227 13.55 6.11 -13.10
N PRO A 228 12.87 4.99 -13.40
CA PRO A 228 11.42 4.96 -13.63
C PRO A 228 10.61 5.61 -12.49
N ILE A 229 11.03 5.45 -11.23
CA ILE A 229 10.35 6.02 -10.05
C ILE A 229 10.28 7.56 -10.12
N LEU A 230 11.28 8.22 -10.71
CA LEU A 230 11.38 9.67 -10.84
C LEU A 230 10.72 10.23 -12.11
N THR A 231 10.09 9.38 -12.94
CA THR A 231 9.44 9.80 -14.20
C THR A 231 8.37 10.88 -13.98
N GLY A 232 8.65 12.10 -14.46
CA GLY A 232 7.76 13.26 -14.33
C GLY A 232 7.69 13.87 -12.93
N VAL A 233 8.48 13.38 -11.98
CA VAL A 233 8.56 13.90 -10.61
C VAL A 233 9.29 15.25 -10.61
N LYS A 234 8.77 16.23 -9.87
CA LYS A 234 9.28 17.60 -9.77
C LYS A 234 9.00 18.18 -8.38
N ASP A 235 9.83 19.13 -7.95
CA ASP A 235 9.52 20.04 -6.83
C ASP A 235 9.05 19.34 -5.54
N MET A 236 9.67 18.19 -5.23
CA MET A 236 9.31 17.39 -4.06
C MET A 236 9.66 18.13 -2.77
N TRP A 237 8.64 18.51 -2.02
CA TRP A 237 8.74 19.06 -0.68
C TRP A 237 7.65 18.41 0.19
N VAL A 238 8.02 18.10 1.42
CA VAL A 238 7.23 17.29 2.36
C VAL A 238 7.35 17.88 3.75
N GLN A 239 6.25 17.88 4.51
CA GLN A 239 6.20 18.50 5.84
C GLN A 239 6.90 17.65 6.90
N SER A 240 6.92 16.32 6.76
CA SER A 240 7.59 15.45 7.73
C SER A 240 9.13 15.58 7.68
N GLY A 241 9.78 15.42 8.84
CA GLY A 241 11.24 15.46 8.98
C GLY A 241 11.90 14.16 8.50
N GLY A 242 13.18 14.23 8.14
CA GLY A 242 13.95 13.03 7.75
C GLY A 242 14.25 12.09 8.93
N TYR A 243 14.74 10.90 8.62
CA TYR A 243 15.47 10.06 9.57
C TYR A 243 16.96 10.12 9.24
N THR A 244 17.82 9.76 10.20
CA THR A 244 19.20 9.36 9.88
C THR A 244 19.13 7.96 9.27
N ALA A 245 19.75 7.78 8.10
CA ALA A 245 19.69 6.54 7.33
C ALA A 245 20.93 6.37 6.45
N GLU A 246 21.47 5.14 6.37
CA GLU A 246 22.55 4.73 5.46
C GLU A 246 22.16 3.42 4.74
N PRO A 247 21.10 3.45 3.91
CA PRO A 247 20.37 2.23 3.53
C PRO A 247 21.14 1.30 2.60
N HIS A 248 20.97 0.00 2.86
CA HIS A 248 21.32 -1.11 1.98
C HIS A 248 20.42 -1.15 0.72
N GLY A 249 20.64 -0.20 -0.19
CA GLY A 249 19.90 -0.10 -1.46
C GLY A 249 20.44 0.98 -2.39
N GLU A 250 19.81 1.11 -3.55
CA GLU A 250 20.02 2.18 -4.51
C GLU A 250 19.28 3.45 -4.04
N VAL A 251 20.01 4.48 -3.65
CA VAL A 251 19.42 5.76 -3.20
C VAL A 251 18.78 6.47 -4.39
N ILE A 252 17.48 6.76 -4.28
CA ILE A 252 16.66 7.43 -5.30
C ILE A 252 16.58 8.94 -5.04
N ALA A 253 16.50 9.35 -3.77
CA ALA A 253 16.49 10.76 -3.38
C ALA A 253 17.12 10.99 -2.00
N ARG A 254 17.69 12.19 -1.82
CA ARG A 254 18.24 12.70 -0.57
C ARG A 254 17.41 13.87 -0.01
N GLY A 255 17.37 13.98 1.30
CA GLY A 255 16.62 15.01 2.01
C GLY A 255 17.49 16.20 2.38
N GLU A 256 17.14 17.38 1.86
CA GLU A 256 17.62 18.66 2.36
C GLU A 256 16.68 19.14 3.47
N VAL A 257 17.20 19.29 4.69
CA VAL A 257 16.43 19.77 5.85
C VAL A 257 16.22 21.28 5.73
N LEU A 258 14.98 21.75 5.83
CA LEU A 258 14.63 23.17 5.73
C LEU A 258 14.29 23.78 7.10
N ASN A 259 14.74 25.01 7.34
CA ASN A 259 14.47 25.81 8.53
C ASN A 259 13.08 26.45 8.53
N GLY A 260 12.05 25.62 8.36
CA GLY A 260 10.65 26.02 8.42
C GLY A 260 9.71 24.92 7.90
N MET A 261 8.41 25.19 7.98
CA MET A 261 7.34 24.30 7.49
C MET A 261 6.76 24.80 6.14
N SER A 262 7.61 25.33 5.26
CA SER A 262 7.22 25.79 3.92
C SER A 262 8.26 25.42 2.86
N GLN A 263 7.82 25.27 1.61
CA GLN A 263 8.64 24.82 0.48
C GLN A 263 9.79 25.79 0.11
N ASP A 264 9.59 27.07 0.40
CA ASP A 264 10.53 28.18 0.17
C ASP A 264 11.46 28.44 1.37
N ALA A 265 11.30 27.71 2.49
CA ALA A 265 12.18 27.83 3.64
C ALA A 265 13.64 27.52 3.25
N ALA A 266 14.57 28.29 3.83
CA ALA A 266 16.00 28.11 3.61
C ALA A 266 16.47 26.77 4.19
N ALA A 267 17.43 26.12 3.53
CA ALA A 267 18.08 24.92 4.05
C ALA A 267 18.77 25.19 5.40
N ASP A 268 18.91 24.15 6.23
CA ASP A 268 19.75 24.18 7.42
C ASP A 268 21.22 23.98 7.02
N PRO A 269 22.09 25.02 7.11
CA PRO A 269 23.47 24.94 6.63
C PRO A 269 24.35 24.03 7.50
N ASN A 270 23.79 23.46 8.58
CA ASN A 270 24.45 22.52 9.49
C ASN A 270 23.97 21.07 9.26
N LYS A 271 23.30 20.80 8.12
CA LYS A 271 22.74 19.49 7.75
C LYS A 271 23.24 19.02 6.40
N GLU A 272 23.50 17.73 6.32
CA GLU A 272 23.95 17.03 5.12
C GLU A 272 22.76 16.37 4.41
N LEU A 273 22.93 16.05 3.13
CA LEU A 273 21.91 15.42 2.31
C LEU A 273 21.88 13.90 2.57
N LEU A 274 21.09 13.48 3.56
CA LEU A 274 20.92 12.06 3.88
C LEU A 274 19.97 11.36 2.90
N PRO A 275 20.15 10.05 2.63
CA PRO A 275 19.18 9.23 1.89
C PRO A 275 17.78 9.26 2.52
N VAL A 276 16.75 9.47 1.70
CA VAL A 276 15.35 9.55 2.17
C VAL A 276 14.37 8.78 1.29
N ALA A 277 14.76 8.38 0.08
CA ALA A 277 14.06 7.37 -0.71
C ALA A 277 15.10 6.46 -1.36
N TRP A 278 14.86 5.15 -1.36
CA TRP A 278 15.74 4.15 -1.97
C TRP A 278 14.94 2.96 -2.48
N SER A 279 15.51 2.24 -3.45
CA SER A 279 15.01 0.95 -3.93
C SER A 279 16.03 -0.16 -3.67
N ARG A 280 15.55 -1.39 -3.46
CA ARG A 280 16.40 -2.58 -3.40
C ARG A 280 15.63 -3.80 -3.87
N GLU A 281 16.35 -4.89 -4.06
CA GLU A 281 15.79 -6.22 -3.97
C GLU A 281 16.21 -6.82 -2.61
N TYR A 282 15.32 -7.54 -1.94
CA TYR A 282 15.71 -8.44 -0.85
C TYR A 282 15.91 -9.84 -1.43
N THR A 283 16.71 -10.67 -0.74
CA THR A 283 16.88 -12.08 -1.03
C THR A 283 16.98 -12.83 0.30
N LEU A 284 16.13 -13.82 0.49
CA LEU A 284 16.08 -14.65 1.70
C LEU A 284 17.08 -15.81 1.64
N GLU A 285 17.26 -16.49 2.78
CA GLU A 285 18.13 -17.66 2.93
C GLU A 285 17.75 -18.84 1.99
N ASP A 286 16.48 -18.93 1.56
CA ASP A 286 15.98 -19.94 0.61
C ASP A 286 16.08 -19.51 -0.88
N GLY A 287 16.51 -18.28 -1.14
CA GLY A 287 16.62 -17.69 -2.47
C GLY A 287 15.36 -16.97 -2.98
N ALA A 288 14.28 -16.88 -2.21
CA ALA A 288 13.15 -16.02 -2.57
C ALA A 288 13.59 -14.54 -2.55
N SER A 289 13.23 -13.78 -3.59
CA SER A 289 13.59 -12.37 -3.73
C SER A 289 12.43 -11.51 -4.21
N GLY A 290 12.43 -10.23 -3.83
CA GLY A 290 11.37 -9.28 -4.17
C GLY A 290 11.82 -7.83 -4.15
N ARG A 291 11.17 -7.00 -4.97
CA ARG A 291 11.48 -5.57 -5.10
C ARG A 291 10.88 -4.76 -3.94
N VAL A 292 11.66 -3.83 -3.40
CA VAL A 292 11.22 -2.89 -2.37
C VAL A 292 11.56 -1.47 -2.77
N PHE A 293 10.58 -0.58 -2.63
CA PHE A 293 10.84 0.85 -2.51
C PHE A 293 10.53 1.28 -1.08
N THR A 294 11.50 1.89 -0.41
CA THR A 294 11.33 2.46 0.91
C THR A 294 11.59 3.95 0.81
N THR A 295 10.69 4.76 1.38
CA THR A 295 10.99 6.15 1.67
C THR A 295 10.78 6.43 3.15
N THR A 296 11.64 7.28 3.68
CA THR A 296 11.43 7.86 4.99
C THR A 296 10.16 8.71 4.96
N HIS A 297 9.92 9.63 4.02
CA HIS A 297 8.72 10.48 4.06
C HIS A 297 7.39 9.76 3.76
N GLY A 298 6.24 10.40 3.99
CA GLY A 298 4.95 9.74 3.80
C GLY A 298 3.78 10.18 4.70
N ALA A 299 3.94 11.23 5.50
CA ALA A 299 2.83 11.72 6.32
C ALA A 299 1.65 12.19 5.46
N SER A 300 0.44 12.27 6.03
CA SER A 300 -0.78 12.62 5.26
C SER A 300 -0.68 13.98 4.57
N GLU A 301 0.00 14.95 5.20
CA GLU A 301 0.30 16.24 4.60
C GLU A 301 1.37 16.17 3.48
N ASP A 302 2.26 15.17 3.48
CA ASP A 302 3.33 15.04 2.49
C ASP A 302 2.77 14.73 1.09
N ILE A 303 1.69 13.94 1.01
CA ILE A 303 1.06 13.59 -0.28
C ILE A 303 0.20 14.72 -0.88
N LEU A 304 0.06 15.87 -0.20
CA LEU A 304 -0.45 17.08 -0.86
C LEU A 304 0.50 17.56 -1.97
N ASN A 305 1.82 17.36 -1.80
CA ASN A 305 2.80 17.68 -2.83
C ASN A 305 2.67 16.72 -4.04
N PRO A 306 2.42 17.24 -5.26
CA PRO A 306 2.17 16.40 -6.43
C PRO A 306 3.42 15.64 -6.91
N GLY A 307 4.62 16.17 -6.66
CA GLY A 307 5.87 15.49 -6.96
C GLY A 307 6.07 14.25 -6.11
N PHE A 308 5.95 14.41 -4.79
CA PHE A 308 6.05 13.31 -3.84
C PHE A 308 4.95 12.28 -4.05
N ARG A 309 3.70 12.71 -4.25
CA ARG A 309 2.58 11.83 -4.60
C ARG A 309 2.83 11.05 -5.90
N ARG A 310 3.40 11.67 -6.94
CA ARG A 310 3.82 10.99 -8.17
C ARG A 310 4.92 9.95 -7.91
N MET A 311 5.92 10.27 -7.10
CA MET A 311 7.00 9.34 -6.76
C MET A 311 6.44 8.05 -6.12
N LEU A 312 5.48 8.16 -5.18
CA LEU A 312 4.86 6.98 -4.55
C LEU A 312 4.04 6.13 -5.53
N LEU A 313 3.32 6.76 -6.46
CA LEU A 313 2.53 6.07 -7.48
C LEU A 313 3.43 5.38 -8.52
N ASN A 314 4.52 6.04 -8.92
CA ASN A 314 5.54 5.44 -9.79
C ASN A 314 6.26 4.28 -9.08
N ALA A 315 6.57 4.40 -7.79
CA ALA A 315 7.20 3.35 -7.00
C ALA A 315 6.33 2.09 -6.90
N ALA A 316 5.01 2.23 -6.72
CA ALA A 316 4.08 1.10 -6.73
C ALA A 316 4.11 0.35 -8.08
N LEU A 317 4.12 1.08 -9.21
CA LEU A 317 4.23 0.48 -10.54
C LEU A 317 5.60 -0.19 -10.76
N TRP A 318 6.70 0.46 -10.38
CA TRP A 318 8.05 -0.10 -10.50
C TRP A 318 8.23 -1.37 -9.66
N ALA A 319 7.68 -1.40 -8.45
CA ALA A 319 7.79 -2.55 -7.56
C ALA A 319 7.01 -3.78 -8.11
N MET A 320 5.95 -3.55 -8.90
CA MET A 320 5.17 -4.60 -9.59
C MET A 320 5.66 -4.92 -11.02
N GLU A 321 6.85 -4.45 -11.43
CA GLU A 321 7.42 -4.63 -12.79
C GLU A 321 6.55 -4.03 -13.92
N MET A 322 5.97 -2.85 -13.66
CA MET A 322 5.07 -2.12 -14.55
C MET A 322 5.68 -0.82 -15.09
N GLU A 323 7.01 -0.75 -15.27
CA GLU A 323 7.73 0.46 -15.67
C GLU A 323 7.26 1.03 -17.02
N LYS A 324 6.84 0.15 -17.94
CA LYS A 324 6.23 0.52 -19.24
C LYS A 324 4.95 1.37 -19.10
N ASP A 325 4.27 1.28 -17.97
CA ASP A 325 3.02 1.97 -17.66
C ASP A 325 3.27 3.24 -16.81
N ILE A 326 4.52 3.50 -16.41
CA ILE A 326 4.94 4.75 -15.77
C ILE A 326 5.15 5.82 -16.85
N LYS A 327 4.42 6.94 -16.72
CA LYS A 327 4.47 8.07 -17.67
C LYS A 327 4.44 9.39 -16.92
N ALA A 328 5.13 10.39 -17.47
CA ALA A 328 5.27 11.70 -16.83
C ALA A 328 3.94 12.47 -16.71
N ASP A 329 2.95 12.11 -17.53
CA ASP A 329 1.60 12.65 -17.60
C ASP A 329 0.53 11.73 -16.94
N ASN A 330 0.92 10.60 -16.33
CA ASN A 330 -0.01 9.74 -15.58
C ASN A 330 -0.82 10.56 -14.57
N ASN A 331 -2.11 10.23 -14.43
CA ASN A 331 -3.04 10.98 -13.59
C ASN A 331 -2.83 10.69 -12.10
N ILE A 332 -2.29 11.69 -11.40
CA ILE A 332 -2.00 11.66 -9.96
C ILE A 332 -3.03 12.43 -9.12
N GLU A 333 -4.17 12.83 -9.70
CA GLU A 333 -5.13 13.68 -9.00
C GLU A 333 -5.93 12.92 -7.96
N LEU A 334 -6.03 13.55 -6.79
CA LEU A 334 -6.75 13.09 -5.60
C LEU A 334 -8.18 12.64 -5.97
N VAL A 335 -8.74 11.74 -5.17
CA VAL A 335 -10.01 11.06 -5.48
C VAL A 335 -11.01 11.31 -4.37
N GLY A 336 -11.83 12.33 -4.58
CA GLY A 336 -12.73 12.87 -3.56
C GLY A 336 -12.05 13.96 -2.71
N PRO A 337 -12.68 14.38 -1.61
CA PRO A 337 -12.13 15.40 -0.73
C PRO A 337 -11.05 14.82 0.19
N TYR A 338 -9.82 15.32 0.06
CA TYR A 338 -8.71 15.01 0.94
C TYR A 338 -8.37 16.22 1.82
N GLN A 339 -8.56 16.11 3.13
CA GLN A 339 -8.25 17.15 4.12
C GLN A 339 -7.50 16.49 5.29
N PRO A 340 -6.17 16.33 5.18
CA PRO A 340 -5.37 15.65 6.19
C PRO A 340 -5.33 16.44 7.50
N THR A 341 -5.17 15.74 8.62
CA THR A 341 -4.84 16.38 9.91
C THR A 341 -3.34 16.58 10.02
N GLN A 342 -2.93 17.63 10.74
CA GLN A 342 -1.51 17.85 11.02
C GLN A 342 -0.94 16.64 11.75
N PHE A 343 0.16 16.07 11.25
CA PHE A 343 0.77 14.89 11.88
C PHE A 343 1.21 15.22 13.32
N ASN A 344 0.84 14.38 14.29
CA ASN A 344 1.25 14.43 15.71
C ASN A 344 0.65 13.24 16.50
N PHE A 345 1.16 12.98 17.71
CA PHE A 345 0.72 11.85 18.55
C PHE A 345 -0.70 11.91 19.17
N LYS A 346 -1.51 12.96 18.94
CA LYS A 346 -2.78 13.15 19.68
C LYS A 346 -3.97 13.60 18.84
N GLY A 347 -3.78 14.55 17.93
CA GLY A 347 -4.84 15.11 17.10
C GLY A 347 -5.12 14.27 15.84
N TYR A 348 -5.47 13.00 16.02
CA TYR A 348 -6.06 12.17 14.96
C TYR A 348 -7.58 12.35 14.93
N LYS A 349 -8.25 11.98 13.84
CA LYS A 349 -9.72 12.03 13.77
C LYS A 349 -10.32 10.77 14.39
N ALA A 350 -11.20 10.92 15.37
CA ALA A 350 -11.73 9.80 16.16
C ALA A 350 -13.13 9.35 15.70
N LYS A 351 -13.54 8.15 16.13
CA LYS A 351 -14.85 7.52 15.86
C LYS A 351 -15.18 7.30 14.38
N VAL A 352 -14.16 7.15 13.54
CA VAL A 352 -14.31 6.79 12.13
C VAL A 352 -14.23 5.27 11.98
N LYS A 353 -15.15 4.67 11.21
CA LYS A 353 -15.08 3.26 10.81
C LYS A 353 -14.52 3.12 9.39
N PRO A 354 -13.89 1.98 9.04
CA PRO A 354 -13.41 1.74 7.68
C PRO A 354 -14.48 1.93 6.60
N ALA A 355 -15.73 1.54 6.89
CA ALA A 355 -16.88 1.74 5.99
C ALA A 355 -17.16 3.21 5.63
N ASP A 356 -16.85 4.18 6.52
CA ASP A 356 -17.11 5.60 6.27
C ASP A 356 -16.28 6.15 5.08
N LEU A 357 -15.13 5.52 4.81
CA LEU A 357 -14.20 5.88 3.74
C LEU A 357 -14.57 5.31 2.37
N ALA A 358 -15.52 4.36 2.30
CA ALA A 358 -15.76 3.53 1.11
C ALA A 358 -16.24 4.29 -0.14
N GLY A 359 -16.89 5.44 0.04
CA GLY A 359 -17.33 6.29 -1.07
C GLY A 359 -16.15 6.97 -1.77
N TRP A 360 -16.15 6.99 -3.11
CA TRP A 360 -15.16 7.76 -3.89
C TRP A 360 -15.10 9.22 -3.43
N ASP A 361 -16.26 9.83 -3.21
CA ASP A 361 -16.41 11.22 -2.75
C ASP A 361 -16.49 11.36 -1.21
N SER A 362 -16.32 10.27 -0.44
CA SER A 362 -16.16 10.36 1.02
C SER A 362 -14.87 11.09 1.39
N LEU A 363 -14.96 12.00 2.36
CA LEU A 363 -13.79 12.61 2.99
C LEU A 363 -12.95 11.53 3.69
N ILE A 364 -11.66 11.44 3.36
CA ILE A 364 -10.74 10.54 4.06
C ILE A 364 -10.63 10.96 5.52
N MET A 365 -11.03 10.02 6.40
CA MET A 365 -11.29 10.25 7.83
C MET A 365 -12.23 11.46 8.03
N PRO A 366 -13.57 11.26 8.08
CA PRO A 366 -14.54 12.35 8.21
C PRO A 366 -14.84 12.79 9.66
N GLY A 367 -14.21 12.16 10.67
CA GLY A 367 -14.48 12.40 12.09
C GLY A 367 -13.88 13.68 12.67
N GLU A 368 -14.30 14.03 13.89
CA GLU A 368 -13.74 15.16 14.65
C GLU A 368 -12.31 14.85 15.15
N VAL A 369 -11.46 15.88 15.20
CA VAL A 369 -10.10 15.77 15.77
C VAL A 369 -10.19 15.46 17.27
N PHE A 370 -9.42 14.49 17.73
CA PHE A 370 -9.40 14.02 19.11
C PHE A 370 -8.85 15.08 20.07
N GLU A 371 -9.75 15.85 20.69
CA GLU A 371 -9.42 16.68 21.84
C GLU A 371 -9.32 15.82 23.11
N LYS A 372 -8.09 15.59 23.59
CA LYS A 372 -7.89 15.03 24.93
C LYS A 372 -8.40 16.03 25.97
N LYS A 373 -9.64 15.84 26.42
CA LYS A 373 -10.23 16.58 27.55
C LYS A 373 -9.26 16.61 28.73
N VAL A 374 -8.82 17.82 29.09
CA VAL A 374 -8.05 18.06 30.31
C VAL A 374 -8.96 17.75 31.50
N LYS A 375 -8.48 16.88 32.39
CA LYS A 375 -9.07 16.60 33.70
C LYS A 375 -8.26 17.31 34.76
#